data_AF-A0A538RLL7-F1
#
_entry.id   AF-A0A538RLL7-F1
#
_cell.length_a   1.000
_cell.length_b   1.000
_cell.length_c   1.000
_cell.angle_alpha   90.00
_cell.angle_beta   90.00
_cell.angle_gamma   90.00
#
_symmetry.space_group_name_H-M   'P 1'
#
loop_
_entity.id
_entity.type
_entity.pdbx_description
1 polymer ?
#
loop_
_entity_poly.entity_id
_entity_poly.type
_entity_poly.pdbx_seq_one_letter_code
_entity_poly.pdbx_strand_id
1 'polypeptide(L)' 'MRGALSSIVGGNIRAYEEVCEEARSQAYARMVEHARDKEADAVIAMRYDATEFAQGVTEVLAYGTAVKISPGD' A
#
# COMPACT_ATOMS: atom_id res chain seq x y z
N MET A 1 -1.73 -5.52 -11.26
CA MET A 1 -3.10 -5.65 -10.71
C MET A 1 -3.91 -6.58 -11.62
N ARG A 2 -3.80 -7.90 -11.43
CA ARG A 2 -4.55 -8.95 -12.15
C ARG A 2 -5.51 -9.63 -11.18
N GLY A 3 -6.47 -8.88 -10.66
CA GLY A 3 -7.46 -9.37 -9.71
C GLY A 3 -8.76 -8.62 -9.88
N ALA A 4 -9.43 -8.86 -11.01
CA ALA A 4 -10.87 -8.62 -11.07
C ALA A 4 -11.52 -9.72 -10.23
N LEU A 5 -11.88 -9.41 -8.99
CA LEU A 5 -12.56 -10.36 -8.11
C LEU A 5 -14.04 -10.37 -8.50
N SER A 6 -14.42 -11.40 -9.25
CA SER A 6 -15.81 -11.81 -9.42
C SER A 6 -16.40 -12.11 -8.04
N SER A 7 -17.59 -11.56 -7.79
CA SER A 7 -18.33 -11.68 -6.54
C SER A 7 -18.76 -13.12 -6.21
N ILE A 8 -18.53 -13.49 -4.94
CA ILE A 8 -19.39 -14.30 -4.04
C ILE A 8 -19.64 -15.77 -4.42
N VAL A 9 -19.10 -16.71 -3.62
CA VAL A 9 -19.84 -17.63 -2.70
C VAL A 9 -18.80 -18.42 -1.87
N GLY A 10 -18.69 -18.12 -0.57
CA GLY A 10 -18.33 -19.09 0.49
C GLY A 10 -16.93 -19.73 0.59
N GLY A 11 -15.94 -19.35 -0.22
CA GLY A 11 -14.78 -20.24 -0.45
C GLY A 11 -13.52 -20.09 0.42
N ASN A 12 -12.90 -18.91 0.54
CA ASN A 12 -11.57 -18.84 1.16
C ASN A 12 -11.16 -17.44 1.61
N ILE A 13 -11.54 -17.06 2.84
CA ILE A 13 -11.19 -15.77 3.47
C ILE A 13 -9.66 -15.54 3.43
N ARG A 14 -8.87 -16.60 3.63
CA ARG A 14 -7.40 -16.54 3.58
C ARG A 14 -6.84 -16.11 2.23
N ALA A 15 -7.42 -16.58 1.12
CA ALA A 15 -6.97 -16.18 -0.21
C ALA A 15 -7.25 -14.70 -0.48
N TYR A 16 -8.34 -14.16 0.09
CA TYR A 16 -8.63 -12.72 0.02
C TYR A 16 -7.68 -11.91 0.90
N GLU A 17 -7.40 -12.39 2.11
CA GLU A 17 -6.38 -11.80 3.00
C GLU A 17 -5.02 -11.73 2.30
N GLU A 18 -4.57 -12.81 1.66
CA GLU A 18 -3.31 -12.85 0.89
C GLU A 18 -3.27 -11.80 -0.23
N VAL A 19 -4.35 -11.65 -1.00
CA VAL A 19 -4.45 -10.64 -2.06
C VAL A 19 -4.36 -9.22 -1.46
N CYS A 20 -5.04 -8.97 -0.34
CA CYS A 20 -4.98 -7.68 0.33
C CYS A 20 -3.59 -7.40 0.91
N GLU A 21 -2.93 -8.38 1.52
CA GLU A 21 -1.56 -8.24 2.02
C GLU A 21 -0.58 -7.96 0.89
N GLU A 22 -0.70 -8.68 -0.23
CA GLU A 22 0.14 -8.45 -1.40
C GLU A 22 -0.07 -7.04 -1.97
N ALA A 23 -1.32 -6.59 -2.09
CA ALA A 23 -1.64 -5.24 -2.55
C ALA A 23 -1.03 -4.15 -1.64
N ARG A 24 -1.13 -4.31 -0.32
CA ARG A 24 -0.52 -3.39 0.65
C ARG A 24 1.01 -3.39 0.54
N SER A 25 1.62 -4.57 0.47
CA SER A 25 3.07 -4.73 0.32
C SER A 25 3.59 -4.05 -0.94
N GLN A 26 2.91 -4.22 -2.08
CA GLN A 26 3.26 -3.55 -3.32
C GLN A 26 3.11 -2.02 -3.23
N ALA A 27 2.03 -1.53 -2.60
CA ALA A 27 1.84 -0.09 -2.40
C ALA A 27 2.93 0.53 -1.51
N TYR A 28 3.27 -0.16 -0.42
CA TYR A 28 4.36 0.24 0.47
C TYR A 28 5.72 0.27 -0.23
N ALA A 29 6.04 -0.78 -1.00
CA ALA A 29 7.29 -0.86 -1.75
C ALA A 29 7.45 0.34 -2.71
N ARG A 30 6.38 0.70 -3.44
CA ARG A 30 6.39 1.89 -4.31
C ARG A 30 6.59 3.19 -3.54
N MET A 31 5.93 3.35 -2.39
CA MET A 31 6.13 4.54 -1.53
C MET A 31 7.57 4.65 -1.04
N VAL A 32 8.18 3.52 -0.63
CA VAL A 32 9.58 3.47 -0.19
C VAL A 32 10.53 3.78 -1.35
N GLU A 33 10.28 3.24 -2.54
CA GLU A 33 11.05 3.55 -3.75
C GLU A 33 11.03 5.06 -4.04
N HIS A 34 9.85 5.69 -4.05
CA HIS A 34 9.73 7.14 -4.21
C HIS A 34 10.46 7.95 -3.13
N ALA A 35 10.50 7.46 -1.90
CA ALA A 35 11.25 8.11 -0.82
C ALA A 35 12.77 7.98 -1.05
N ARG A 36 13.24 6.82 -1.51
CA ARG A 36 14.65 6.58 -1.87
C ARG A 36 15.10 7.41 -3.06
N ASP A 37 14.25 7.58 -4.08
CA ASP A 37 14.52 8.45 -5.22
C ASP A 37 14.68 9.93 -4.82
N LYS A 38 14.13 10.31 -3.66
CA LYS A 38 14.31 11.63 -3.02
C LYS A 38 15.44 11.65 -2.01
N GLU A 39 16.24 10.59 -1.97
CA GLU A 39 17.34 10.36 -1.02
C GLU A 39 16.89 10.43 0.45
N ALA A 40 15.62 10.21 0.77
CA ALA A 40 15.15 10.31 2.15
C ALA A 40 15.68 9.17 3.03
N ASP A 41 15.89 9.46 4.32
CA ASP A 41 16.34 8.48 5.31
C ASP A 41 15.15 7.71 5.92
N ALA A 42 13.97 8.37 6.00
CA ALA A 42 12.76 7.78 6.54
C ALA A 42 11.49 8.36 5.90
N VAL A 43 10.37 7.66 6.11
CA VAL A 43 9.01 8.16 5.86
C VAL A 43 8.28 8.24 7.19
N ILE A 44 7.85 9.43 7.60
CA ILE A 44 7.09 9.66 8.83
C ILE A 44 5.61 9.87 8.52
N ALA A 45 4.77 9.70 9.55
CA ALA A 45 3.32 9.81 9.45
C ALA A 45 2.72 8.94 8.32
N MET A 46 3.31 7.75 8.09
CA MET A 46 2.85 6.83 7.06
C MET A 46 1.42 6.35 7.33
N ARG A 47 0.59 6.32 6.28
CA ARG A 47 -0.79 5.84 6.30
C ARG A 47 -1.06 5.00 5.06
N TYR A 48 -2.02 4.08 5.21
CA TYR A 48 -2.72 3.49 4.08
C TYR A 48 -4.07 4.18 3.89
N ASP A 49 -4.47 4.32 2.63
CA ASP A 49 -5.84 4.63 2.24
C ASP A 49 -6.32 3.55 1.25
N ALA A 50 -7.62 3.28 1.26
CA ALA A 50 -8.24 2.33 0.37
C ALA A 50 -9.57 2.90 -0.16
N THR A 51 -9.68 3.05 -1.47
CA THR A 51 -10.84 3.64 -2.12
C THR A 51 -11.36 2.72 -3.22
N GLU A 52 -12.66 2.41 -3.20
CA GLU A 52 -13.33 1.76 -4.32
C GLU A 52 -13.58 2.80 -5.42
N PHE A 53 -12.99 2.59 -6.60
CA PHE A 53 -13.14 3.51 -7.74
C PHE A 53 -13.93 2.90 -8.90
N ALA A 54 -14.09 1.58 -8.90
CA ALA A 54 -14.96 0.84 -9.79
C ALA A 54 -15.55 -0.35 -9.02
N GLN A 55 -16.70 -0.85 -9.47
CA GLN A 55 -17.41 -1.93 -8.79
C GLN A 55 -16.50 -3.15 -8.57
N GLY A 56 -16.25 -3.50 -7.31
CA GLY A 56 -15.40 -4.62 -6.93
C GLY A 56 -13.90 -4.40 -7.15
N VAL A 57 -13.48 -3.15 -7.38
CA VAL A 57 -12.08 -2.77 -7.54
C VAL A 57 -11.72 -1.68 -6.53
N THR A 58 -10.92 -2.07 -5.55
CA THR A 58 -10.38 -1.17 -4.52
C THR A 58 -8.93 -0.83 -4.83
N GLU A 59 -8.63 0.46 -4.92
CA GLU A 59 -7.27 0.97 -4.91
C GLU A 59 -6.72 0.96 -3.49
N VAL A 60 -5.44 0.62 -3.33
CA VAL A 60 -4.70 0.73 -2.07
C VAL A 60 -3.53 1.69 -2.26
N LEU A 61 -3.52 2.76 -1.47
CA LEU A 61 -2.51 3.81 -1.48
C LEU A 61 -1.69 3.72 -0.20
N ALA A 62 -0.36 3.88 -0.32
CA ALA A 62 0.54 4.05 0.81
C ALA A 62 1.22 5.42 0.66
N TYR A 63 1.16 6.26 1.70
CA TYR A 63 1.71 7.61 1.65
C TYR A 63 2.21 8.06 3.02
N GLY A 64 3.07 9.09 3.03
CA GLY A 64 3.64 9.70 4.21
C GLY A 64 4.61 10.81 3.81
N THR A 65 5.34 11.35 4.79
CA THR A 65 6.31 12.42 4.57
C THR A 65 7.72 11.86 4.55
N ALA A 66 8.39 11.96 3.41
CA ALA A 66 9.81 11.61 3.27
C ALA A 66 10.68 12.67 3.98
N VAL A 67 11.62 12.25 4.83
CA VAL A 67 12.45 13.14 5.65
C VAL A 67 13.93 12.75 5.60
N LYS A 68 14.80 13.74 5.79
CA LYS A 68 16.22 13.56 6.13
C LYS A 68 16.38 13.65 7.64
N ILE A 69 17.22 12.79 8.21
CA ILE A 69 17.48 12.75 9.66
C ILE A 69 18.84 13.38 9.93
N SER A 70 18.89 14.35 10.83
CA SER A 70 20.12 14.86 11.42
C SER A 70 20.28 14.36 12.86
N PRO A 71 21.51 14.23 13.38
CA PRO A 71 21.72 14.02 14.81
C PRO A 71 20.98 15.07 15.64
N GLY A 72 20.42 14.65 16.77
CA GLY A 72 19.93 15.58 17.80
C GLY A 72 21.09 16.09 18.66
N ASP A 73 20.92 17.28 19.23
CA ASP A 73 21.88 17.90 20.16
C ASP A 73 22.09 17.09 21.44
#